data_AF-A0AAW6R635-F1
#
_entry.id   AF-A0AAW6R635-F1
#
_cell.length_a   1.000
_cell.length_b   1.000
_cell.length_c   1.000
_cell.angle_alpha   90.00
_cell.angle_beta   90.00
_cell.angle_gamma   90.00
#
_symmetry.space_group_name_H-M   'P 1'
#
loop_
_entity.id
_entity.type
_entity.pdbx_description
1 polymer ?
#
loop_
_entity_poly.entity_id
_entity_poly.type
_entity_poly.pdbx_seq_one_letter_code
_entity_poly.pdbx_strand_id
1 'polypeptide(L)'
;MSRRLQVGVVIFLAAWLPYLIIGVYLATEVQWFFGDALSRVQSAQSVLFSRSPHLSAIGFVFTPLTAIVQLPLVALSPWWPEMTTQALSAVIMSSVFMAGSVVQVSGIARDRGLDPVVAGTFTVCYAANPMIVLYAANGMSEAPYLFFLAWASRRLIRWISTDDVHELVVTGIALALAYLTRYDGGAAALAAGLVVGWVTYHRRDSRKKLSRSLVDVTLVVAPSALAFIAWAATGWLITGNAFAQFTSEYGNAAIIEQSGGSGSSTTRDAILFSMTEMAILAPLLPILVVGLIGVRARRRRLQPMLPGLMIVAVLAFQVYGYSQGSTFGFLRFYMTVILLAAIVALMSVPLRSPIPMRRAGAHADLLPARPYASRWGYKIACTVAVVVMAAAIPVTAMGMTSPKYAPQEFAVGSVVDPRPQSVEKKYLDEQRVVRSFSTERALAKYLDSLELPDGAVLSDTVYGFAVVAQSERPRQFVIPSDRDFAQLLNDPVDGGVQYFLTVPAEGRGASDAINQRYPTMYENGAQIGVRVLEAPNDGADLPDWRVYRITG
;
A
#
# COMPACT_ATOMS: atom_id res chain seq x y z
N MET A 1 17.14 -18.76 33.74
CA MET A 1 16.13 -18.02 32.95
C MET A 1 16.28 -18.39 31.48
N SER A 2 15.55 -19.39 30.98
CA SER A 2 15.56 -19.70 29.54
C SER A 2 14.86 -18.57 28.78
N ARG A 3 15.60 -17.81 27.96
CA ARG A 3 15.02 -16.88 26.98
C ARG A 3 14.26 -17.71 25.93
N ARG A 4 13.06 -18.19 26.26
CA ARG A 4 12.13 -18.71 25.26
C ARG A 4 11.85 -17.54 24.32
N LEU A 5 12.24 -17.66 23.05
CA LEU A 5 11.86 -16.71 22.01
C LEU A 5 10.35 -16.46 22.13
N GLN A 6 9.96 -15.19 22.23
CA GLN A 6 8.54 -14.85 22.26
C GLN A 6 7.91 -15.38 20.98
N VAL A 7 6.78 -16.10 21.08
CA VAL A 7 6.09 -16.73 19.93
C VAL A 7 5.85 -15.74 18.78
N GLY A 8 5.63 -14.46 19.09
CA GLY A 8 5.51 -13.41 18.07
C GLY A 8 6.76 -13.23 17.20
N VAL A 9 7.96 -13.33 17.77
CA VAL A 9 9.23 -13.23 17.03
C VAL A 9 9.41 -14.43 16.10
N VAL A 10 9.06 -15.63 16.56
CA VAL A 10 9.14 -16.84 15.72
C VAL A 10 8.19 -16.71 14.52
N ILE A 11 6.95 -16.26 14.75
CA ILE A 11 5.98 -16.05 13.66
C ILE A 11 6.45 -14.94 12.72
N PHE A 12 7.01 -13.86 13.25
CA PHE A 12 7.57 -12.78 12.45
C PHE A 12 8.66 -13.30 11.52
N LEU A 13 9.67 -13.98 12.06
CA LEU A 13 10.78 -14.51 11.26
C LEU A 13 10.32 -15.57 10.25
N ALA A 14 9.39 -16.44 10.64
CA ALA A 14 8.83 -17.47 9.77
C ALA A 14 8.03 -16.90 8.59
N ALA A 15 7.42 -15.72 8.73
CA ALA A 15 6.74 -15.02 7.64
C ALA A 15 7.71 -14.11 6.85
N TRP A 16 8.56 -13.37 7.56
CA TRP A 16 9.45 -12.38 6.98
C TRP A 16 10.51 -12.99 6.06
N LEU A 17 11.16 -14.09 6.47
CA LEU A 17 12.23 -14.69 5.66
C LEU A 17 11.72 -15.16 4.28
N PRO A 18 10.61 -15.92 4.16
CA PRO A 18 10.05 -16.24 2.85
C PRO A 18 9.66 -15.00 2.04
N TYR A 19 9.00 -14.00 2.65
CA TYR A 19 8.61 -12.77 1.93
C TYR A 19 9.81 -12.00 1.39
N LEU A 20 10.88 -11.90 2.19
CA LEU A 20 12.12 -11.24 1.79
C LEU A 20 12.80 -12.02 0.66
N ILE A 21 12.91 -13.35 0.77
CA ILE A 21 13.53 -14.19 -0.26
C ILE A 21 12.78 -14.05 -1.59
N ILE A 22 11.44 -14.15 -1.55
CA ILE A 22 10.60 -13.98 -2.74
C ILE A 22 10.79 -12.58 -3.32
N GLY A 23 10.74 -11.53 -2.50
CA GLY A 23 10.90 -10.16 -2.98
C GLY A 23 12.28 -9.86 -3.56
N VAL A 24 13.35 -10.37 -2.95
CA VAL A 24 14.71 -10.27 -3.49
C VAL A 24 14.79 -10.97 -4.85
N TYR A 25 14.25 -12.19 -4.97
CA TYR A 25 14.18 -12.90 -6.25
C TYR A 25 13.39 -12.12 -7.32
N LEU A 26 12.22 -11.58 -6.97
CA LEU A 26 11.41 -10.80 -7.91
C LEU A 26 12.11 -9.51 -8.37
N ALA A 27 12.82 -8.83 -7.47
CA ALA A 27 13.53 -7.60 -7.76
C ALA A 27 14.83 -7.82 -8.54
N THR A 28 15.59 -8.86 -8.21
CA THR A 28 16.96 -9.06 -8.71
C THR A 28 17.04 -9.99 -9.92
N GLU A 29 16.35 -11.13 -9.89
CA GLU A 29 16.40 -12.13 -10.96
C GLU A 29 15.31 -11.89 -12.00
N VAL A 30 14.08 -11.64 -11.54
CA VAL A 30 12.93 -11.41 -12.43
C VAL A 30 12.87 -9.96 -12.92
N GLN A 31 13.44 -9.02 -12.16
CA GLN A 31 13.42 -7.58 -12.45
C GLN A 31 12.00 -7.03 -12.65
N TRP A 32 11.05 -7.53 -11.84
CA TRP A 32 9.65 -7.14 -11.89
C TRP A 32 9.33 -6.05 -10.87
N PHE A 33 8.96 -4.87 -11.35
CA PHE A 33 8.72 -3.69 -10.51
C PHE A 33 7.31 -3.16 -10.67
N PHE A 34 6.79 -2.60 -9.57
CA PHE A 34 5.52 -1.88 -9.55
C PHE A 34 5.80 -0.38 -9.59
N GLY A 35 5.15 0.34 -10.51
CA GLY A 35 5.41 1.77 -10.74
C GLY A 35 5.33 2.62 -9.47
N ASP A 36 4.25 2.48 -8.69
CA ASP A 36 4.10 3.26 -7.45
C ASP A 36 5.12 2.88 -6.36
N ALA A 37 5.67 1.66 -6.38
CA ALA A 37 6.72 1.27 -5.44
C ALA A 37 8.04 1.92 -5.86
N LEU A 38 8.38 1.84 -7.15
CA LEU A 38 9.59 2.42 -7.72
C LEU A 38 9.59 3.95 -7.63
N SER A 39 8.46 4.62 -7.83
CA SER A 39 8.36 6.07 -7.66
C SER A 39 8.60 6.51 -6.21
N ARG A 40 8.17 5.73 -5.22
CA ARG A 40 8.47 6.00 -3.79
C ARG A 40 9.93 5.76 -3.44
N VAL A 41 10.58 4.78 -4.09
CA VAL A 41 12.04 4.60 -4.01
C VAL A 41 12.75 5.84 -4.57
N GLN A 42 12.31 6.32 -5.74
CA GLN A 42 12.84 7.55 -6.35
C GLN A 42 12.65 8.76 -5.43
N SER A 43 11.49 8.91 -4.79
CA SER A 43 11.25 10.01 -3.84
C SER A 43 12.18 9.91 -2.62
N ALA A 44 12.39 8.71 -2.07
CA ALA A 44 13.33 8.49 -0.97
C ALA A 44 14.79 8.73 -1.40
N GLN A 45 15.16 8.34 -2.62
CA GLN A 45 16.46 8.63 -3.22
C GLN A 45 16.65 10.14 -3.40
N SER A 46 15.62 10.86 -3.82
CA SER A 46 15.70 12.31 -4.06
C SER A 46 15.95 13.11 -2.79
N VAL A 47 15.46 12.63 -1.63
CA VAL A 47 15.73 13.25 -0.34
C VAL A 47 17.22 13.21 0.03
N LEU A 48 17.95 12.16 -0.37
CA LEU A 48 19.32 11.91 0.08
C LEU A 48 20.40 12.12 -0.99
N PHE A 49 20.08 11.81 -2.25
CA PHE A 49 21.06 11.67 -3.34
C PHE A 49 20.69 12.40 -4.62
N SER A 50 19.60 13.18 -4.66
CA SER A 50 19.38 14.11 -5.78
C SER A 50 20.49 15.16 -5.86
N ARG A 51 20.47 15.97 -6.93
CA ARG A 51 21.36 17.13 -7.07
C ARG A 51 21.11 18.17 -5.96
N SER A 52 19.85 18.32 -5.52
CA SER A 52 19.45 19.18 -4.40
C SER A 52 18.82 18.38 -3.26
N PRO A 53 19.58 17.67 -2.40
CA PRO A 53 19.02 16.89 -1.30
C PRO A 53 18.29 17.75 -0.27
N HIS A 54 16.99 17.53 -0.09
CA HIS A 54 16.19 18.15 0.96
C HIS A 54 14.96 17.29 1.29
N LEU A 55 14.44 17.41 2.51
CA LEU A 55 13.31 16.56 2.96
C LEU A 55 12.03 16.79 2.15
N SER A 56 11.82 18.00 1.63
CA SER A 56 10.68 18.33 0.77
C SER A 56 10.71 17.62 -0.59
N ALA A 57 11.85 17.05 -1.01
CA ALA A 57 11.96 16.26 -2.23
C ALA A 57 11.22 14.91 -2.17
N ILE A 58 10.69 14.55 -0.99
CA ILE A 58 9.89 13.33 -0.81
C ILE A 58 8.56 13.35 -1.59
N GLY A 59 8.12 14.52 -2.06
CA GLY A 59 6.85 14.70 -2.77
C GLY A 59 5.62 14.73 -1.86
N PHE A 60 4.56 15.39 -2.32
CA PHE A 60 3.32 15.64 -1.56
C PHE A 60 2.06 15.04 -2.21
N VAL A 61 2.23 14.31 -3.32
CA VAL A 61 1.14 13.61 -4.02
C VAL A 61 0.72 12.36 -3.24
N PHE A 62 1.70 11.61 -2.71
CA PHE A 62 1.48 10.44 -1.87
C PHE A 62 1.77 10.77 -0.41
N THR A 63 1.15 10.01 0.50
CA THR A 63 1.46 10.10 1.93
C THR A 63 2.87 9.61 2.23
N PRO A 64 3.56 10.19 3.22
CA PRO A 64 5.02 10.14 3.28
C PRO A 64 5.59 8.86 3.90
N LEU A 65 4.82 8.09 4.68
CA LEU A 65 5.41 7.09 5.57
C LEU A 65 6.19 6.00 4.81
N THR A 66 5.66 5.61 3.65
CA THR A 66 6.28 4.56 2.82
C THR A 66 7.63 4.97 2.25
N ALA A 67 7.85 6.27 1.98
CA ALA A 67 9.15 6.79 1.57
C ALA A 67 10.06 7.09 2.79
N ILE A 68 9.52 7.66 3.87
CA ILE A 68 10.29 7.96 5.10
C ILE A 68 10.93 6.70 5.68
N VAL A 69 10.18 5.59 5.77
CA VAL A 69 10.71 4.34 6.34
C VAL A 69 11.83 3.74 5.47
N GLN A 70 11.89 4.08 4.18
CA GLN A 70 12.95 3.63 3.30
C GLN A 70 14.24 4.46 3.42
N LEU A 71 14.21 5.69 3.96
CA LEU A 71 15.38 6.56 4.04
C LEU A 71 16.62 5.91 4.66
N PRO A 72 16.54 5.16 5.79
CA PRO A 72 17.72 4.50 6.34
C PRO A 72 18.31 3.42 5.42
N LEU A 73 17.48 2.74 4.63
CA LEU A 73 17.92 1.73 3.67
C LEU A 73 18.51 2.38 2.42
N VAL A 74 17.86 3.43 1.92
CA VAL A 74 18.34 4.21 0.79
C VAL A 74 19.67 4.89 1.12
N ALA A 75 19.89 5.34 2.37
CA ALA A 75 21.18 5.87 2.81
C ALA A 75 22.35 4.90 2.63
N LEU A 76 22.09 3.58 2.47
CA LEU A 76 23.10 2.56 2.21
C LEU A 76 23.45 2.39 0.72
N SER A 77 22.75 3.09 -0.18
CA SER A 77 22.95 3.00 -1.63
C SER A 77 24.39 3.25 -2.12
N PRO A 78 25.22 4.10 -1.46
CA PRO A 78 26.63 4.23 -1.85
C PRO A 78 27.45 2.94 -1.70
N TRP A 79 27.03 2.02 -0.83
CA TRP A 79 27.68 0.71 -0.66
C TRP A 79 26.93 -0.42 -1.37
N TRP A 80 25.60 -0.31 -1.45
CA TRP A 80 24.71 -1.28 -2.10
C TRP A 80 23.73 -0.55 -3.02
N PRO A 81 24.13 -0.21 -4.26
CA PRO A 81 23.30 0.53 -5.20
C PRO A 81 21.93 -0.11 -5.44
N GLU A 82 21.82 -1.44 -5.29
CA GLU A 82 20.60 -2.22 -5.42
C GLU A 82 19.48 -1.79 -4.46
N MET A 83 19.82 -1.09 -3.37
CA MET A 83 18.84 -0.46 -2.48
C MET A 83 17.88 0.44 -3.26
N THR A 84 18.38 1.20 -4.25
CA THR A 84 17.55 2.01 -5.15
C THR A 84 17.41 1.39 -6.53
N THR A 85 18.50 0.94 -7.16
CA THR A 85 18.49 0.53 -8.57
C THR A 85 17.65 -0.71 -8.84
N GLN A 86 17.50 -1.57 -7.83
CA GLN A 86 16.64 -2.75 -7.83
C GLN A 86 15.53 -2.64 -6.78
N ALA A 87 15.24 -1.43 -6.27
CA ALA A 87 14.18 -1.18 -5.30
C ALA A 87 14.20 -2.08 -4.05
N LEU A 88 15.38 -2.58 -3.62
CA LEU A 88 15.47 -3.48 -2.46
C LEU A 88 15.02 -2.78 -1.17
N SER A 89 15.17 -1.46 -1.07
CA SER A 89 14.64 -0.69 0.07
C SER A 89 13.13 -0.87 0.23
N ALA A 90 12.39 -0.92 -0.89
CA ALA A 90 10.96 -1.09 -0.89
C ALA A 90 10.58 -2.54 -0.51
N VAL A 91 11.28 -3.53 -1.08
CA VAL A 91 11.07 -4.96 -0.77
C VAL A 91 11.27 -5.24 0.73
N ILE A 92 12.34 -4.72 1.33
CA ILE A 92 12.61 -4.89 2.76
C ILE A 92 11.50 -4.23 3.57
N MET A 93 11.07 -3.02 3.20
CA MET A 93 9.99 -2.32 3.87
C MET A 93 8.67 -3.09 3.82
N SER A 94 8.21 -3.52 2.64
CA SER A 94 6.93 -4.25 2.52
C SER A 94 6.96 -5.61 3.23
N SER A 95 8.08 -6.35 3.14
CA SER A 95 8.18 -7.68 3.75
C SER A 95 8.14 -7.62 5.28
N VAL A 96 8.81 -6.63 5.89
CA VAL A 96 8.79 -6.40 7.34
C VAL A 96 7.38 -6.06 7.81
N PHE A 97 6.71 -5.12 7.14
CA PHE A 97 5.36 -4.72 7.54
C PHE A 97 4.34 -5.83 7.34
N MET A 98 4.38 -6.56 6.23
CA MET A 98 3.47 -7.68 6.01
C MET A 98 3.70 -8.82 7.02
N ALA A 99 4.94 -9.14 7.36
CA ALA A 99 5.22 -10.09 8.45
C ALA A 99 4.65 -9.58 9.79
N GLY A 100 4.73 -8.26 10.03
CA GLY A 100 4.06 -7.61 11.15
C GLY A 100 2.54 -7.83 11.14
N SER A 101 1.87 -7.75 9.98
CA SER A 101 0.42 -7.94 9.86
C SER A 101 0.03 -9.37 10.24
N VAL A 102 0.81 -10.36 9.78
CA VAL A 102 0.67 -11.79 10.16
C VAL A 102 0.77 -11.97 11.68
N VAL A 103 1.72 -11.29 12.34
CA VAL A 103 1.87 -11.33 13.80
C VAL A 103 0.65 -10.75 14.52
N GLN A 104 0.03 -9.69 13.98
CA GLN A 104 -1.19 -9.12 14.56
C GLN A 104 -2.40 -10.04 14.38
N VAL A 105 -2.59 -10.62 13.20
CA VAL A 105 -3.68 -11.59 12.93
C VAL A 105 -3.53 -12.83 13.82
N SER A 106 -2.33 -13.41 13.89
CA SER A 106 -2.03 -14.49 14.84
C SER A 106 -2.21 -14.05 16.29
N GLY A 107 -1.92 -12.79 16.57
CA GLY A 107 -2.17 -12.14 17.84
C GLY A 107 -3.65 -12.19 18.24
N ILE A 108 -4.56 -11.88 17.33
CA ILE A 108 -6.01 -11.96 17.56
C ILE A 108 -6.42 -13.41 17.86
N ALA A 109 -5.91 -14.38 17.11
CA ALA A 109 -6.20 -15.80 17.35
C ALA A 109 -5.76 -16.25 18.76
N ARG A 110 -4.54 -15.86 19.16
CA ARG A 110 -3.99 -16.15 20.50
C ARG A 110 -4.73 -15.43 21.62
N ASP A 111 -5.11 -14.18 21.40
CA ASP A 111 -5.89 -13.40 22.37
C ASP A 111 -7.26 -14.03 22.64
N ARG A 112 -7.79 -14.81 21.68
CA ARG A 112 -9.03 -15.57 21.88
C ARG A 112 -8.84 -16.92 22.57
N GLY A 113 -7.61 -17.37 22.76
CA GLY A 113 -7.29 -18.68 23.32
C GLY A 113 -7.54 -19.83 22.33
N LEU A 114 -7.39 -19.61 21.03
CA LEU A 114 -7.44 -20.70 20.06
C LEU A 114 -6.34 -21.71 20.36
N ASP A 115 -6.62 -22.97 20.04
CA ASP A 115 -5.62 -24.03 20.07
C ASP A 115 -4.41 -23.65 19.19
N PRO A 116 -3.16 -23.86 19.62
CA PRO A 116 -1.97 -23.45 18.87
C PRO A 116 -1.91 -24.01 17.44
N VAL A 117 -2.42 -25.22 17.21
CA VAL A 117 -2.46 -25.82 15.87
C VAL A 117 -3.44 -25.07 15.00
N VAL A 118 -4.66 -24.84 15.48
CA VAL A 118 -5.69 -24.08 14.75
C VAL A 118 -5.24 -22.65 14.48
N ALA A 119 -4.67 -21.98 15.49
CA ALA A 119 -4.13 -20.63 15.34
C ALA A 119 -2.98 -20.60 14.33
N GLY A 120 -2.10 -21.61 14.35
CA GLY A 120 -1.01 -21.79 13.40
C GLY A 120 -1.52 -21.97 11.97
N THR A 121 -2.40 -22.95 11.74
CA THR A 121 -3.01 -23.21 10.42
C THR A 121 -3.73 -21.97 9.89
N PHE A 122 -4.54 -21.30 10.71
CA PHE A 122 -5.22 -20.07 10.31
C PHE A 122 -4.23 -18.96 9.90
N THR A 123 -3.17 -18.79 10.71
CA THR A 123 -2.11 -17.79 10.43
C THR A 123 -1.40 -18.11 9.12
N VAL A 124 -1.09 -19.39 8.86
CA VAL A 124 -0.50 -19.83 7.60
C VAL A 124 -1.43 -19.57 6.43
N CYS A 125 -2.75 -19.84 6.55
CA CYS A 125 -3.69 -19.55 5.47
C CYS A 125 -3.76 -18.04 5.13
N TYR A 126 -3.67 -17.16 6.13
CA TYR A 126 -3.58 -15.72 5.89
C TYR A 126 -2.24 -15.34 5.25
N ALA A 127 -1.12 -15.85 5.77
CA ALA A 127 0.22 -15.53 5.28
C ALA A 127 0.50 -16.07 3.86
N ALA A 128 -0.02 -17.26 3.53
CA ALA A 128 0.16 -17.91 2.25
C ALA A 128 -0.86 -17.46 1.19
N ASN A 129 -1.75 -16.51 1.50
CA ASN A 129 -2.64 -15.95 0.49
C ASN A 129 -1.80 -15.28 -0.61
N PRO A 130 -2.03 -15.56 -1.91
CA PRO A 130 -1.16 -15.09 -2.99
C PRO A 130 -1.01 -13.57 -3.06
N MET A 131 -2.08 -12.81 -2.76
CA MET A 131 -2.00 -11.35 -2.67
C MET A 131 -1.14 -10.91 -1.49
N ILE A 132 -1.25 -11.58 -0.33
CA ILE A 132 -0.42 -11.28 0.85
C ILE A 132 1.06 -11.52 0.53
N VAL A 133 1.38 -12.63 -0.14
CA VAL A 133 2.75 -12.97 -0.55
C VAL A 133 3.30 -11.93 -1.55
N LEU A 134 2.56 -11.63 -2.62
CA LEU A 134 3.03 -10.69 -3.65
C LEU A 134 3.23 -9.28 -3.10
N TYR A 135 2.29 -8.78 -2.31
CA TYR A 135 2.38 -7.44 -1.73
C TYR A 135 3.31 -7.36 -0.50
N ALA A 136 3.73 -8.49 0.06
CA ALA A 136 4.88 -8.51 0.96
C ALA A 136 6.20 -8.29 0.21
N ALA A 137 6.25 -8.66 -1.07
CA ALA A 137 7.46 -8.82 -1.85
C ALA A 137 7.73 -7.69 -2.86
N ASN A 138 6.84 -6.69 -2.99
CA ASN A 138 6.88 -5.74 -4.11
C ASN A 138 7.05 -4.25 -3.71
N GLY A 139 7.15 -3.91 -2.42
CA GLY A 139 7.41 -2.54 -1.97
C GLY A 139 6.22 -1.58 -1.95
N MET A 140 5.02 -2.09 -2.18
CA MET A 140 3.80 -1.31 -2.25
C MET A 140 3.25 -0.90 -0.85
N SER A 141 2.35 0.10 -0.81
CA SER A 141 1.84 0.68 0.44
C SER A 141 0.83 -0.21 1.18
N GLU A 142 0.31 -1.24 0.52
CA GLU A 142 -0.66 -2.20 1.03
C GLU A 142 -0.12 -2.95 2.26
N ALA A 143 1.16 -3.33 2.27
CA ALA A 143 1.78 -4.03 3.40
C ALA A 143 1.78 -3.22 4.71
N PRO A 144 2.36 -1.99 4.77
CA PRO A 144 2.29 -1.17 5.97
C PRO A 144 0.85 -0.80 6.33
N TYR A 145 -0.02 -0.55 5.34
CA TYR A 145 -1.42 -0.23 5.61
C TYR A 145 -2.16 -1.39 6.31
N LEU A 146 -2.03 -2.62 5.80
CA LEU A 146 -2.60 -3.82 6.42
C LEU A 146 -2.04 -4.07 7.82
N PHE A 147 -0.74 -3.83 8.04
CA PHE A 147 -0.15 -3.94 9.36
C PHE A 147 -0.80 -3.00 10.37
N PHE A 148 -0.90 -1.71 10.04
CA PHE A 148 -1.45 -0.71 10.94
C PHE A 148 -2.96 -0.92 11.18
N LEU A 149 -3.72 -1.32 10.15
CA LEU A 149 -5.12 -1.71 10.32
C LEU A 149 -5.26 -2.95 11.21
N ALA A 150 -4.45 -3.99 11.00
CA ALA A 150 -4.50 -5.21 11.82
C ALA A 150 -4.11 -4.91 13.28
N TRP A 151 -3.12 -4.04 13.48
CA TRP A 151 -2.71 -3.56 14.80
C TRP A 151 -3.85 -2.79 15.47
N ALA A 152 -4.42 -1.77 14.80
CA ALA A 152 -5.56 -1.00 15.31
C ALA A 152 -6.76 -1.90 15.64
N SER A 153 -7.14 -2.81 14.72
CA SER A 153 -8.26 -3.74 14.93
C SER A 153 -8.03 -4.64 16.14
N ARG A 154 -6.84 -5.24 16.29
CA ARG A 154 -6.53 -6.10 17.45
C ARG A 154 -6.68 -5.34 18.77
N ARG A 155 -6.19 -4.10 18.82
CA ARG A 155 -6.21 -3.25 20.01
C ARG A 155 -7.63 -2.81 20.35
N LEU A 156 -8.40 -2.41 19.34
CA LEU A 156 -9.80 -2.06 19.51
C LEU A 156 -10.66 -3.26 19.93
N ILE A 157 -10.42 -4.46 19.39
CA ILE A 157 -11.09 -5.71 19.82
C ILE A 157 -10.86 -5.97 21.31
N ARG A 158 -9.65 -5.74 21.81
CA ARG A 158 -9.34 -5.89 23.24
C ARG A 158 -10.05 -4.81 24.06
N TRP A 159 -9.93 -3.55 23.65
CA TRP A 159 -10.51 -2.40 24.35
C TRP A 159 -12.02 -2.53 24.58
N ILE A 160 -12.77 -3.05 23.62
CA ILE A 160 -14.23 -3.23 23.76
C ILE A 160 -14.57 -4.04 25.02
N SER A 161 -13.79 -5.08 25.31
CA SER A 161 -13.97 -5.91 26.50
C SER A 161 -13.26 -5.37 27.73
N THR A 162 -12.04 -4.86 27.58
CA THR A 162 -11.17 -4.51 28.73
C THR A 162 -11.38 -3.10 29.26
N ASP A 163 -11.92 -2.18 28.45
CA ASP A 163 -12.01 -0.75 28.78
C ASP A 163 -10.64 -0.13 29.16
N ASP A 164 -9.54 -0.68 28.60
CA ASP A 164 -8.18 -0.22 28.89
C ASP A 164 -7.77 0.94 27.97
N VAL A 165 -7.55 2.12 28.55
CA VAL A 165 -7.19 3.35 27.83
C VAL A 165 -5.91 3.19 26.99
N HIS A 166 -4.97 2.34 27.41
CA HIS A 166 -3.73 2.13 26.64
C HIS A 166 -4.02 1.47 25.29
N GLU A 167 -5.02 0.60 25.22
CA GLU A 167 -5.42 -0.02 23.96
C GLU A 167 -6.06 1.02 23.01
N LEU A 168 -6.76 2.04 23.52
CA LEU A 168 -7.26 3.16 22.71
C LEU A 168 -6.14 4.05 22.17
N VAL A 169 -5.19 4.44 23.02
CA VAL A 169 -4.06 5.29 22.62
C VAL A 169 -3.25 4.59 21.51
N VAL A 170 -2.97 3.29 21.68
CA VAL A 170 -2.27 2.50 20.67
C VAL A 170 -3.11 2.37 19.39
N THR A 171 -4.43 2.25 19.50
CA THR A 171 -5.34 2.26 18.33
C THR A 171 -5.23 3.58 17.57
N GLY A 172 -5.27 4.73 18.25
CA GLY A 172 -5.12 6.05 17.63
C GLY A 172 -3.78 6.22 16.93
N ILE A 173 -2.67 5.82 17.56
CA ILE A 173 -1.33 5.85 16.94
C ILE A 173 -1.29 4.97 15.68
N ALA A 174 -1.81 3.75 15.75
CA ALA A 174 -1.85 2.85 14.61
C ALA A 174 -2.69 3.45 13.46
N LEU A 175 -3.81 4.11 13.76
CA LEU A 175 -4.65 4.75 12.73
C LEU A 175 -4.01 6.01 12.14
N ALA A 176 -3.24 6.77 12.91
CA ALA A 176 -2.45 7.88 12.40
C ALA A 176 -1.39 7.39 11.42
N LEU A 177 -0.67 6.33 11.77
CA LEU A 177 0.32 5.70 10.89
C LEU A 177 -0.35 5.08 9.65
N ALA A 178 -1.54 4.47 9.79
CA ALA A 178 -2.32 4.00 8.65
C ALA A 178 -2.67 5.15 7.69
N TYR A 179 -3.12 6.30 8.20
CA TYR A 179 -3.36 7.49 7.38
C TYR A 179 -2.10 7.96 6.66
N LEU A 180 -0.94 7.98 7.33
CA LEU A 180 0.34 8.37 6.71
C LEU A 180 0.89 7.35 5.69
N THR A 181 0.29 6.15 5.60
CA THR A 181 0.59 5.18 4.52
C THR A 181 -0.35 5.31 3.34
N ARG A 182 -1.63 5.60 3.61
CA ARG A 182 -2.71 5.70 2.63
C ARG A 182 -3.82 6.58 3.21
N TYR A 183 -4.33 7.50 2.39
CA TYR A 183 -5.40 8.42 2.77
C TYR A 183 -6.69 7.72 3.23
N ASP A 184 -6.95 6.50 2.74
CA ASP A 184 -8.03 5.62 3.19
C ASP A 184 -8.03 5.39 4.72
N GLY A 185 -6.87 5.53 5.38
CA GLY A 185 -6.74 5.48 6.84
C GLY A 185 -7.52 6.58 7.58
N GLY A 186 -7.86 7.69 6.92
CA GLY A 186 -8.76 8.72 7.47
C GLY A 186 -10.18 8.19 7.68
N ALA A 187 -10.71 7.42 6.72
CA ALA A 187 -12.01 6.76 6.84
C ALA A 187 -12.02 5.75 8.00
N ALA A 188 -10.93 5.01 8.17
CA ALA A 188 -10.75 4.11 9.30
C ALA A 188 -10.77 4.87 10.65
N ALA A 189 -10.06 6.00 10.74
CA ALA A 189 -10.01 6.81 11.96
C ALA A 189 -11.38 7.37 12.36
N LEU A 190 -12.14 7.90 11.40
CA LEU A 190 -13.50 8.40 11.64
C LEU A 190 -14.44 7.28 12.10
N ALA A 191 -14.42 6.13 11.41
CA ALA A 191 -15.24 4.98 11.79
C ALA A 191 -14.87 4.41 13.16
N ALA A 192 -13.58 4.34 13.50
CA ALA A 192 -13.13 3.94 14.82
C ALA A 192 -13.61 4.92 15.90
N GLY A 193 -13.55 6.23 15.65
CA GLY A 193 -14.11 7.26 16.52
C GLY A 193 -15.60 7.05 16.77
N LEU A 194 -16.40 6.82 15.72
CA LEU A 194 -17.84 6.54 15.85
C LEU A 194 -18.11 5.27 16.67
N VAL A 195 -17.36 4.20 16.41
CA VAL A 195 -17.46 2.94 17.17
C VAL A 195 -17.14 3.15 18.63
N VAL A 196 -16.04 3.84 18.94
CA VAL A 196 -15.59 4.10 20.31
C VAL A 196 -16.59 4.98 21.03
N GLY A 197 -17.06 6.05 20.40
CA GLY A 197 -18.07 6.94 20.95
C GLY A 197 -19.38 6.22 21.24
N TRP A 198 -19.83 5.35 20.32
CA TRP A 198 -21.03 4.54 20.50
C TRP A 198 -20.87 3.53 21.65
N VAL A 199 -19.75 2.79 21.70
CA VAL A 199 -19.48 1.81 22.76
C VAL A 199 -19.42 2.50 24.12
N THR A 200 -18.66 3.59 24.25
CA THR A 200 -18.51 4.32 25.51
C THR A 200 -19.81 4.96 25.96
N TYR A 201 -20.61 5.52 25.04
CA TYR A 201 -21.93 6.09 25.37
C TYR A 201 -22.90 5.04 25.93
N HIS A 202 -22.86 3.81 25.40
CA HIS A 202 -23.72 2.72 25.85
C HIS A 202 -23.15 1.94 27.05
N ARG A 203 -21.94 2.24 27.52
CA ARG A 203 -21.45 1.73 28.82
C ARG A 203 -22.27 2.35 29.96
N ARG A 204 -22.45 1.59 31.05
CA ARG A 204 -23.38 1.90 32.16
C ARG A 204 -22.89 3.03 33.09
N ASP A 205 -22.46 4.17 32.56
CA ASP A 205 -22.04 5.36 33.35
C ASP A 205 -23.07 6.49 33.26
N SER A 206 -24.21 6.42 33.96
CA SER A 206 -25.33 7.36 33.76
C SER A 206 -25.00 8.85 33.94
N ARG A 207 -23.94 9.22 34.67
CA ARG A 207 -23.65 10.62 35.01
C ARG A 207 -22.66 11.30 34.07
N LYS A 208 -21.74 10.55 33.44
CA LYS A 208 -20.64 11.13 32.63
C LYS A 208 -20.52 10.56 31.20
N LYS A 209 -21.56 9.90 30.68
CA LYS A 209 -21.57 9.26 29.33
C LYS A 209 -21.00 10.15 28.23
N LEU A 210 -21.48 11.40 28.14
CA LEU A 210 -21.10 12.31 27.07
C LEU A 210 -19.64 12.74 27.21
N SER A 211 -19.25 13.25 28.38
CA SER A 211 -17.88 13.71 28.64
C SER A 211 -16.86 12.59 28.40
N ARG A 212 -17.14 11.37 28.87
CA ARG A 212 -16.25 10.23 28.68
C ARG A 212 -16.18 9.78 27.22
N SER A 213 -17.31 9.74 26.52
CA SER A 213 -17.35 9.42 25.09
C SER A 213 -16.50 10.39 24.29
N LEU A 214 -16.60 11.70 24.57
CA LEU A 214 -15.76 12.72 23.93
C LEU A 214 -14.27 12.51 24.20
N VAL A 215 -13.88 12.17 25.43
CA VAL A 215 -12.48 11.87 25.77
C VAL A 215 -11.98 10.63 25.02
N ASP A 216 -12.72 9.53 25.04
CA ASP A 216 -12.31 8.28 24.37
C ASP A 216 -12.23 8.46 22.84
N VAL A 217 -13.17 9.20 22.24
CA VAL A 217 -13.14 9.57 20.82
C VAL A 217 -11.92 10.43 20.52
N THR A 218 -11.64 11.42 21.37
CA THR A 218 -10.47 12.29 21.20
C THR A 218 -9.17 11.50 21.25
N LEU A 219 -9.04 10.54 22.18
CA LEU A 219 -7.83 9.70 22.28
C LEU A 219 -7.56 8.88 21.02
N VAL A 220 -8.61 8.46 20.29
CA VAL A 220 -8.48 7.66 19.07
C VAL A 220 -8.31 8.52 17.83
N VAL A 221 -9.04 9.63 17.73
CA VAL A 221 -9.08 10.48 16.54
C VAL A 221 -7.95 11.51 16.53
N ALA A 222 -7.53 12.03 17.68
CA ALA A 222 -6.55 13.11 17.76
C ALA A 222 -5.21 12.78 17.09
N PRO A 223 -4.61 11.58 17.23
CA PRO A 223 -3.38 11.24 16.52
C PRO A 223 -3.54 11.30 14.99
N SER A 224 -4.64 10.79 14.45
CA SER A 224 -4.92 10.85 13.01
C SER A 224 -5.23 12.27 12.54
N ALA A 225 -5.97 13.05 13.33
CA ALA A 225 -6.25 14.45 13.05
C ALA A 225 -4.97 15.29 13.05
N LEU A 226 -4.07 15.06 13.99
CA LEU A 226 -2.76 15.70 14.04
C LEU A 226 -1.91 15.33 12.82
N ALA A 227 -1.87 14.04 12.45
CA ALA A 227 -1.16 13.60 11.25
C ALA A 227 -1.72 14.25 9.98
N PHE A 228 -3.05 14.35 9.87
CA PHE A 228 -3.74 15.05 8.77
C PHE A 228 -3.38 16.54 8.73
N ILE A 229 -3.52 17.26 9.85
CA ILE A 229 -3.24 18.70 9.92
C ILE A 229 -1.77 18.97 9.63
N ALA A 230 -0.86 18.20 10.23
CA ALA A 230 0.57 18.36 10.02
C ALA A 230 0.95 18.13 8.55
N TRP A 231 0.40 17.08 7.92
CA TRP A 231 0.67 16.79 6.52
C TRP A 231 0.09 17.85 5.59
N ALA A 232 -1.16 18.27 5.80
CA ALA A 232 -1.81 19.32 5.01
C ALA A 232 -1.10 20.68 5.15
N ALA A 233 -0.71 21.05 6.38
CA ALA A 233 0.05 22.28 6.63
C ALA A 233 1.43 22.25 5.97
N THR A 234 2.13 21.11 6.05
CA THR A 234 3.44 20.92 5.40
C THR A 234 3.31 21.01 3.88
N GLY A 235 2.29 20.36 3.30
CA GLY A 235 1.98 20.44 1.87
C GLY A 235 1.66 21.86 1.40
N TRP A 236 0.86 22.60 2.17
CA TRP A 236 0.53 23.99 1.88
C TRP A 236 1.75 24.91 1.93
N LEU A 237 2.59 24.76 2.97
CA LEU A 237 3.79 25.59 3.14
C LEU A 237 4.84 25.37 2.05
N ILE A 238 4.92 24.16 1.49
CA ILE A 238 5.97 23.79 0.52
C ILE A 238 5.48 23.91 -0.93
N THR A 239 4.27 23.41 -1.22
CA THR A 239 3.75 23.37 -2.59
C THR A 239 2.78 24.50 -2.91
N GLY A 240 2.37 25.29 -1.91
CA GLY A 240 1.28 26.25 -2.03
C GLY A 240 -0.11 25.60 -1.99
N ASN A 241 -0.19 24.26 -1.93
CA ASN A 241 -1.44 23.51 -1.96
C ASN A 241 -1.55 22.50 -0.81
N ALA A 242 -2.56 22.67 0.04
CA ALA A 242 -2.79 21.79 1.20
C ALA A 242 -3.15 20.35 0.80
N PHE A 243 -3.72 20.16 -0.40
CA PHE A 243 -4.23 18.88 -0.88
C PHE A 243 -3.72 18.59 -2.29
N ALA A 244 -2.39 18.65 -2.45
CA ALA A 244 -1.70 18.29 -3.69
C ALA A 244 -2.14 16.92 -4.23
N GLN A 245 -2.51 15.97 -3.36
CA GLN A 245 -3.10 14.67 -3.75
C GLN A 245 -4.26 14.78 -4.75
N PHE A 246 -5.17 15.74 -4.58
CA PHE A 246 -6.38 15.86 -5.39
C PHE A 246 -6.23 16.85 -6.55
N THR A 247 -5.20 17.68 -6.51
CA THR A 247 -5.07 18.86 -7.37
C THR A 247 -3.82 18.85 -8.24
N SER A 248 -2.85 17.98 -7.93
CA SER A 248 -1.63 17.83 -8.71
C SER A 248 -1.90 17.07 -10.02
N GLU A 249 -1.22 17.48 -11.08
CA GLU A 249 -1.21 16.79 -12.38
C GLU A 249 -0.61 15.38 -12.29
N TYR A 250 0.22 15.14 -11.27
CA TYR A 250 0.79 13.83 -10.95
C TYR A 250 -0.14 12.96 -10.08
N GLY A 251 -1.31 13.47 -9.68
CA GLY A 251 -2.27 12.77 -8.83
C GLY A 251 -3.10 11.73 -9.58
N ASN A 252 -3.68 10.77 -8.86
CA ASN A 252 -4.45 9.67 -9.46
C ASN A 252 -5.63 10.16 -10.33
N ALA A 253 -6.35 11.20 -9.89
CA ALA A 253 -7.49 11.72 -10.64
C ALA A 253 -7.07 12.31 -11.99
N ALA A 254 -5.99 13.10 -12.00
CA ALA A 254 -5.42 13.66 -13.23
C ALA A 254 -4.90 12.57 -14.16
N ILE A 255 -4.20 11.56 -13.62
CA ILE A 255 -3.72 10.42 -14.41
C ILE A 255 -4.88 9.66 -15.06
N ILE A 256 -5.98 9.44 -14.34
CA ILE A 256 -7.17 8.76 -14.86
C ILE A 256 -7.80 9.56 -16.00
N GLU A 257 -7.94 10.87 -15.82
CA GLU A 257 -8.47 11.77 -16.85
C GLU A 257 -7.60 11.76 -18.11
N GLN A 258 -6.27 11.89 -17.94
CA GLN A 258 -5.29 11.81 -19.02
C GLN A 258 -5.26 10.45 -19.72
N SER A 259 -5.59 9.36 -19.00
CA SER A 259 -5.61 8.00 -19.54
C SER A 259 -6.97 7.63 -20.19
N GLY A 260 -7.91 8.58 -20.29
CA GLY A 260 -9.22 8.36 -20.93
C GLY A 260 -10.30 7.78 -20.02
N GLY A 261 -10.12 7.82 -18.69
CA GLY A 261 -11.12 7.44 -17.69
C GLY A 261 -10.77 6.20 -16.86
N SER A 262 -11.57 5.93 -15.82
CA SER A 262 -11.29 4.89 -14.81
C SER A 262 -11.60 3.45 -15.26
N GLY A 263 -12.02 3.28 -16.52
CA GLY A 263 -12.45 1.99 -17.09
C GLY A 263 -13.90 1.59 -16.78
N SER A 264 -14.66 2.37 -16.01
CA SER A 264 -16.09 2.15 -15.74
C SER A 264 -16.96 3.28 -16.31
N SER A 265 -17.97 2.95 -17.11
CA SER A 265 -18.88 3.94 -17.72
C SER A 265 -20.01 4.40 -16.79
N THR A 266 -20.37 3.61 -15.77
CA THR A 266 -21.42 3.98 -14.80
C THR A 266 -21.04 3.67 -13.35
N THR A 267 -21.62 4.40 -12.39
CA THR A 267 -21.49 4.13 -10.94
C THR A 267 -21.91 2.71 -10.58
N ARG A 268 -22.93 2.16 -11.26
CA ARG A 268 -23.41 0.79 -11.04
C ARG A 268 -22.33 -0.23 -11.42
N ASP A 269 -21.67 -0.02 -12.56
CA ASP A 269 -20.61 -0.91 -13.03
C ASP A 269 -19.39 -0.85 -12.09
N ALA A 270 -19.06 0.34 -11.59
CA ALA A 270 -17.98 0.52 -10.61
C ALA A 270 -18.25 -0.26 -9.30
N ILE A 271 -19.49 -0.22 -8.80
CA ILE A 271 -19.88 -1.00 -7.61
C ILE A 271 -19.82 -2.50 -7.88
N LEU A 272 -20.36 -2.96 -9.02
CA LEU A 272 -20.34 -4.38 -9.39
C LEU A 272 -18.91 -4.90 -9.56
N PHE A 273 -18.04 -4.11 -10.18
CA PHE A 273 -16.62 -4.40 -10.33
C PHE A 273 -15.95 -4.55 -8.96
N SER A 274 -16.13 -3.56 -8.07
CA SER A 274 -15.57 -3.59 -6.71
C SER A 274 -16.06 -4.80 -5.90
N MET A 275 -17.34 -5.15 -6.01
CA MET A 275 -17.91 -6.33 -5.33
C MET A 275 -17.33 -7.63 -5.87
N THR A 276 -17.03 -7.69 -7.17
CA THR A 276 -16.41 -8.86 -7.80
C THR A 276 -14.97 -9.03 -7.29
N GLU A 277 -14.19 -7.95 -7.22
CA GLU A 277 -12.83 -7.96 -6.67
C GLU A 277 -12.81 -8.38 -5.20
N MET A 278 -13.71 -7.82 -4.39
CA MET A 278 -13.87 -8.24 -2.99
C MET A 278 -14.23 -9.74 -2.88
N ALA A 279 -15.07 -10.26 -3.77
CA ALA A 279 -15.44 -11.67 -3.80
C ALA A 279 -14.30 -12.59 -4.25
N ILE A 280 -13.41 -12.13 -5.14
CA ILE A 280 -12.19 -12.83 -5.53
C ILE A 280 -11.27 -13.01 -4.31
N LEU A 281 -11.14 -11.96 -3.50
CA LEU A 281 -10.22 -11.94 -2.36
C LEU A 281 -10.79 -12.62 -1.10
N ALA A 282 -12.12 -12.58 -0.91
CA ALA A 282 -12.79 -13.11 0.26
C ALA A 282 -14.16 -13.74 -0.07
N PRO A 283 -14.20 -14.85 -0.83
CA PRO A 283 -15.44 -15.39 -1.42
C PRO A 283 -16.48 -15.81 -0.38
N LEU A 284 -16.04 -16.31 0.77
CA LEU A 284 -16.93 -16.81 1.84
C LEU A 284 -17.28 -15.73 2.89
N LEU A 285 -16.80 -14.49 2.74
CA LEU A 285 -17.05 -13.42 3.68
C LEU A 285 -18.55 -13.10 3.87
N PRO A 286 -19.37 -12.95 2.81
CA PRO A 286 -20.79 -12.61 2.97
C PRO A 286 -21.55 -13.64 3.82
N ILE A 287 -21.31 -14.93 3.55
CA ILE A 287 -21.93 -16.05 4.27
C ILE A 287 -21.52 -16.01 5.75
N LEU A 288 -20.23 -15.78 6.00
CA LEU A 288 -19.69 -15.71 7.35
C LEU A 288 -20.26 -14.53 8.15
N VAL A 289 -20.38 -13.36 7.53
CA VAL A 289 -20.96 -12.16 8.14
C VAL A 289 -22.42 -12.40 8.52
N VAL A 290 -23.23 -12.90 7.59
CA VAL A 290 -24.66 -13.19 7.84
C VAL A 290 -24.82 -14.23 8.96
N GLY A 291 -24.05 -15.31 8.93
CA GLY A 291 -24.07 -16.34 9.97
C GLY A 291 -23.66 -15.79 11.34
N LEU A 292 -22.59 -14.99 11.38
CA LEU A 292 -22.07 -14.42 12.63
C LEU A 292 -23.04 -13.38 13.23
N ILE A 293 -23.60 -12.49 12.41
CA ILE A 293 -24.62 -11.52 12.83
C ILE A 293 -25.84 -12.28 13.35
N GLY A 294 -26.32 -13.29 12.63
CA GLY A 294 -27.48 -14.10 13.07
C GLY A 294 -27.26 -14.74 14.44
N VAL A 295 -26.09 -15.34 14.67
CA VAL A 295 -25.74 -15.96 15.96
C VAL A 295 -25.60 -14.91 17.08
N ARG A 296 -24.99 -13.75 16.80
CA ARG A 296 -24.73 -12.71 17.82
C ARG A 296 -25.91 -11.80 18.11
N ALA A 297 -26.76 -11.54 17.12
CA ALA A 297 -28.03 -10.83 17.30
C ALA A 297 -28.95 -11.61 18.25
N ARG A 298 -29.06 -12.94 18.06
CA ARG A 298 -29.78 -13.83 19.00
C ARG A 298 -29.22 -13.78 20.43
N ARG A 299 -27.91 -13.52 20.57
CA ARG A 299 -27.23 -13.38 21.87
C ARG A 299 -27.16 -11.95 22.39
N ARG A 300 -27.76 -10.97 21.68
CA ARG A 300 -27.73 -9.53 21.97
C ARG A 300 -26.33 -8.96 22.25
N ARG A 301 -25.29 -9.47 21.58
CA ARG A 301 -23.89 -9.04 21.76
C ARG A 301 -23.16 -8.83 20.45
N LEU A 302 -23.42 -7.71 19.80
CA LEU A 302 -22.78 -7.29 18.54
C LEU A 302 -21.47 -6.51 18.76
N GLN A 303 -21.21 -6.03 19.97
CA GLN A 303 -20.08 -5.14 20.27
C GLN A 303 -18.73 -5.66 19.77
N PRO A 304 -18.35 -6.94 19.93
CA PRO A 304 -17.06 -7.44 19.44
C PRO A 304 -16.90 -7.43 17.91
N MET A 305 -17.96 -7.17 17.14
CA MET A 305 -17.90 -7.05 15.67
C MET A 305 -17.65 -5.62 15.20
N LEU A 306 -17.88 -4.62 16.07
CA LEU A 306 -17.76 -3.22 15.72
C LEU A 306 -16.38 -2.81 15.21
N PRO A 307 -15.24 -3.39 15.67
CA PRO A 307 -13.94 -3.08 15.10
C PRO A 307 -13.83 -3.41 13.60
N GLY A 308 -14.64 -4.34 13.10
CA GLY A 308 -14.72 -4.65 11.67
C GLY A 308 -15.33 -3.51 10.86
N LEU A 309 -16.17 -2.65 11.45
CA LEU A 309 -16.78 -1.51 10.77
C LEU A 309 -15.75 -0.49 10.29
N MET A 310 -14.61 -0.41 10.97
CA MET A 310 -13.48 0.40 10.54
C MET A 310 -12.98 -0.01 9.15
N ILE A 311 -12.82 -1.32 8.92
CA ILE A 311 -12.37 -1.83 7.61
C ILE A 311 -13.50 -1.76 6.58
N VAL A 312 -14.75 -1.96 7.00
CA VAL A 312 -15.92 -1.73 6.13
C VAL A 312 -15.96 -0.27 5.65
N ALA A 313 -15.66 0.70 6.51
CA ALA A 313 -15.59 2.11 6.13
C ALA A 313 -14.47 2.39 5.11
N VAL A 314 -13.31 1.73 5.27
CA VAL A 314 -12.22 1.78 4.28
C VAL A 314 -12.69 1.25 2.93
N LEU A 315 -13.27 0.05 2.90
CA LEU A 315 -13.78 -0.55 1.67
C LEU A 315 -14.88 0.32 1.03
N ALA A 316 -15.79 0.87 1.82
CA ALA A 316 -16.83 1.77 1.32
C ALA A 316 -16.24 3.06 0.72
N PHE A 317 -15.21 3.63 1.36
CA PHE A 317 -14.48 4.79 0.84
C PHE A 317 -13.77 4.47 -0.48
N GLN A 318 -13.16 3.29 -0.61
CA GLN A 318 -12.51 2.85 -1.84
C GLN A 318 -13.51 2.62 -2.98
N VAL A 319 -14.64 1.96 -2.71
CA VAL A 319 -15.74 1.80 -3.69
C VAL A 319 -16.25 3.17 -4.14
N TYR A 320 -16.47 4.09 -3.19
CA TYR A 320 -16.91 5.44 -3.50
C TYR A 320 -15.87 6.17 -4.36
N GLY A 321 -14.60 6.15 -3.98
CA GLY A 321 -13.51 6.79 -4.72
C GLY A 321 -13.40 6.27 -6.16
N TYR A 322 -13.52 4.95 -6.37
CA TYR A 322 -13.54 4.36 -7.71
C TYR A 322 -14.78 4.80 -8.50
N SER A 323 -15.95 4.80 -7.86
CA SER A 323 -17.20 5.22 -8.51
C SER A 323 -17.24 6.70 -8.93
N GLN A 324 -16.39 7.53 -8.31
CA GLN A 324 -16.21 8.95 -8.64
C GLN A 324 -15.01 9.19 -9.58
N GLY A 325 -14.34 8.15 -10.07
CA GLY A 325 -13.18 8.29 -10.96
C GLY A 325 -11.92 8.85 -10.28
N SER A 326 -11.86 8.88 -8.94
CA SER A 326 -10.71 9.41 -8.20
C SER A 326 -9.59 8.39 -7.99
N THR A 327 -9.86 7.11 -8.26
CA THR A 327 -8.91 5.99 -8.10
C THR A 327 -9.12 4.94 -9.19
N PHE A 328 -8.13 4.09 -9.42
CA PHE A 328 -8.19 2.98 -10.39
C PHE A 328 -8.94 1.77 -9.85
N GLY A 329 -9.53 0.98 -10.74
CA GLY A 329 -10.12 -0.33 -10.41
C GLY A 329 -9.06 -1.43 -10.38
N PHE A 330 -8.19 -1.41 -9.36
CA PHE A 330 -7.17 -2.44 -9.17
C PHE A 330 -7.50 -3.35 -7.98
N LEU A 331 -7.34 -4.66 -8.18
CA LEU A 331 -7.60 -5.69 -7.16
C LEU A 331 -6.97 -5.38 -5.80
N ARG A 332 -5.75 -4.87 -5.81
CA ARG A 332 -4.97 -4.52 -4.61
C ARG A 332 -5.62 -3.50 -3.69
N PHE A 333 -6.45 -2.60 -4.22
CA PHE A 333 -7.11 -1.59 -3.38
C PHE A 333 -8.08 -2.24 -2.40
N TYR A 334 -8.73 -3.33 -2.81
CA TYR A 334 -9.67 -4.07 -1.97
C TYR A 334 -9.00 -5.11 -1.06
N MET A 335 -7.67 -5.18 -1.02
CA MET A 335 -6.90 -6.16 -0.23
C MET A 335 -7.22 -6.14 1.27
N THR A 336 -7.72 -5.03 1.81
CA THR A 336 -8.18 -4.93 3.20
C THR A 336 -9.34 -5.88 3.52
N VAL A 337 -10.07 -6.35 2.51
CA VAL A 337 -11.14 -7.36 2.67
C VAL A 337 -10.60 -8.70 3.18
N ILE A 338 -9.35 -9.06 2.85
CA ILE A 338 -8.68 -10.27 3.35
C ILE A 338 -8.52 -10.18 4.88
N LEU A 339 -8.10 -9.00 5.37
CA LEU A 339 -7.98 -8.74 6.80
C LEU A 339 -9.36 -8.71 7.49
N LEU A 340 -10.37 -8.10 6.86
CA LEU A 340 -11.74 -8.14 7.36
C LEU A 340 -12.25 -9.58 7.50
N ALA A 341 -12.06 -10.41 6.48
CA ALA A 341 -12.41 -11.83 6.52
C ALA A 341 -11.68 -12.57 7.64
N ALA A 342 -10.38 -12.31 7.82
CA ALA A 342 -9.61 -12.91 8.90
C ALA A 342 -10.16 -12.50 10.29
N ILE A 343 -10.47 -11.22 10.49
CA ILE A 343 -11.02 -10.72 11.75
C ILE A 343 -12.41 -11.33 11.99
N VAL A 344 -13.31 -11.30 11.01
CA VAL A 344 -14.68 -11.85 11.15
C VAL A 344 -14.61 -13.35 11.43
N ALA A 345 -13.74 -14.09 10.76
CA ALA A 345 -13.51 -15.52 11.00
C ALA A 345 -13.02 -15.80 12.42
N LEU A 346 -12.00 -15.09 12.90
CA LEU A 346 -11.52 -15.24 14.28
C LEU A 346 -12.56 -14.81 15.31
N MET A 347 -13.36 -13.77 15.00
CA MET A 347 -14.44 -13.33 15.86
C MET A 347 -15.60 -14.32 15.90
N SER A 348 -15.74 -15.21 14.91
CA SER A 348 -16.74 -16.28 14.94
C SER A 348 -16.43 -17.37 15.96
N VAL A 349 -15.16 -17.52 16.34
CA VAL A 349 -14.70 -18.54 17.30
C VAL A 349 -14.96 -18.06 18.76
N PRO A 350 -15.58 -18.90 19.61
CA PRO A 350 -15.79 -18.58 21.02
C PRO A 350 -14.48 -18.33 21.78
N LEU A 351 -14.50 -17.36 22.71
CA LEU A 351 -13.37 -17.05 23.58
C LEU A 351 -13.09 -18.19 24.58
N ARG A 352 -11.88 -18.73 24.61
CA ARG A 352 -11.46 -19.81 25.54
C ARG A 352 -10.52 -19.37 26.65
N SER A 353 -9.81 -18.25 26.47
CA SER A 353 -8.90 -17.69 27.46
C SER A 353 -9.29 -16.26 27.81
N PRO A 354 -9.01 -15.79 29.04
CA PRO A 354 -9.15 -14.39 29.38
C PRO A 354 -8.32 -13.52 28.43
N ILE A 355 -8.88 -12.38 28.01
CA ILE A 355 -8.19 -11.45 27.13
C ILE A 355 -6.98 -10.86 27.89
N PRO A 356 -5.77 -10.88 27.31
CA PRO A 356 -4.61 -10.26 27.95
C PRO A 356 -4.85 -8.77 28.15
N MET A 357 -4.71 -8.28 29.38
CA MET A 357 -4.88 -6.85 29.72
C MET A 357 -3.85 -6.42 30.76
N ARG A 358 -3.43 -5.15 30.72
CA ARG A 358 -2.56 -4.57 31.76
C ARG A 358 -3.38 -4.19 32.99
N ARG A 359 -4.52 -3.55 32.76
CA ARG A 359 -5.43 -3.10 33.80
C ARG A 359 -6.87 -3.18 33.27
N ALA A 360 -7.76 -3.76 34.07
CA ALA A 360 -9.19 -3.69 33.77
C ALA A 360 -9.69 -2.25 33.96
N GLY A 361 -10.36 -1.72 32.94
CA GLY A 361 -11.05 -0.44 33.04
C GLY A 361 -12.26 -0.51 33.96
N ALA A 362 -12.73 0.65 34.41
CA ALA A 362 -13.82 0.74 35.36
C ALA A 362 -15.13 0.10 34.86
N HIS A 363 -15.30 -0.02 33.54
CA HIS A 363 -16.50 -0.53 32.88
C HIS A 363 -16.18 -1.72 31.97
N ALA A 364 -15.14 -2.49 32.32
CA ALA A 364 -14.78 -3.71 31.60
C ALA A 364 -15.93 -4.72 31.59
N ASP A 365 -16.38 -5.13 30.40
CA ASP A 365 -17.29 -6.28 30.22
C ASP A 365 -16.46 -7.47 29.76
N LEU A 366 -15.83 -8.12 30.74
CA LEU A 366 -15.02 -9.30 30.51
C LEU A 366 -15.92 -10.48 30.18
N LEU A 367 -15.88 -10.92 28.91
CA LEU A 367 -16.56 -12.13 28.50
C LEU A 367 -16.03 -13.31 29.33
N PRO A 368 -16.92 -14.12 29.96
CA PRO A 368 -16.47 -15.33 30.62
C PRO A 368 -15.84 -16.23 29.56
N ALA A 369 -14.56 -16.54 29.75
CA ALA A 369 -13.88 -17.54 28.95
C ALA A 369 -14.71 -18.84 29.04
N ARG A 370 -14.99 -19.45 27.89
CA ARG A 370 -15.73 -20.72 27.81
C ARG A 370 -14.76 -21.85 27.43
N PRO A 371 -13.88 -22.28 28.36
CA PRO A 371 -12.91 -23.34 28.07
C PRO A 371 -13.60 -24.65 27.65
N TYR A 372 -14.86 -24.86 28.12
CA TYR A 372 -15.72 -26.02 27.88
C TYR A 372 -16.98 -25.71 27.04
N ALA A 373 -16.92 -24.77 26.08
CA ALA A 373 -18.00 -24.69 25.08
C ALA A 373 -18.22 -26.08 24.43
N SER A 374 -19.46 -26.42 24.03
CA SER A 374 -19.77 -27.69 23.35
C SER A 374 -18.64 -28.08 22.40
N ARG A 375 -17.99 -29.23 22.67
CA ARG A 375 -16.77 -29.66 21.96
C ARG A 375 -16.97 -29.63 20.45
N TRP A 376 -18.19 -29.94 20.00
CA TRP A 376 -18.60 -29.89 18.61
C TRP A 376 -18.75 -28.46 18.08
N GLY A 377 -19.44 -27.57 18.82
CA GLY A 377 -19.63 -26.18 18.41
C GLY A 377 -18.33 -25.39 18.26
N TYR A 378 -17.34 -25.64 19.14
CA TYR A 378 -16.02 -25.02 19.02
C TYR A 378 -15.26 -25.56 17.80
N LYS A 379 -15.21 -26.89 17.62
CA LYS A 379 -14.55 -27.52 16.47
C LYS A 379 -15.15 -27.00 15.16
N ILE A 380 -16.48 -26.95 15.03
CA ILE A 380 -17.16 -26.42 13.85
C ILE A 380 -16.75 -24.96 13.60
N ALA A 381 -16.77 -24.09 14.61
CA ALA A 381 -16.39 -22.69 14.44
C ALA A 381 -14.93 -22.53 14.00
N CYS A 382 -14.00 -23.31 14.57
CA CYS A 382 -12.60 -23.33 14.14
C CYS A 382 -12.44 -23.83 12.71
N THR A 383 -13.12 -24.92 12.35
CA THR A 383 -13.09 -25.46 10.99
C THR A 383 -13.62 -24.44 9.99
N VAL A 384 -14.75 -23.79 10.28
CA VAL A 384 -15.31 -22.73 9.42
C VAL A 384 -14.32 -21.57 9.27
N ALA A 385 -13.70 -21.11 10.36
CA ALA A 385 -12.73 -20.02 10.30
C ALA A 385 -11.52 -20.37 9.42
N VAL A 386 -10.98 -21.59 9.53
CA VAL A 386 -9.88 -22.07 8.69
C VAL A 386 -10.33 -22.24 7.23
N VAL A 387 -11.49 -22.84 6.98
CA VAL A 387 -12.02 -23.05 5.62
C VAL A 387 -12.26 -21.72 4.90
N VAL A 388 -12.76 -20.70 5.60
CA VAL A 388 -12.92 -19.34 5.01
C VAL A 388 -11.60 -18.81 4.49
N MET A 389 -10.52 -18.91 5.28
CA MET A 389 -9.21 -18.41 4.87
C MET A 389 -8.56 -19.31 3.81
N ALA A 390 -8.70 -20.64 3.95
CA ALA A 390 -8.13 -21.60 3.01
C ALA A 390 -8.79 -21.53 1.63
N ALA A 391 -10.11 -21.32 1.57
CA ALA A 391 -10.83 -21.19 0.31
C ALA A 391 -10.47 -19.90 -0.45
N ALA A 392 -10.06 -18.84 0.26
CA ALA A 392 -9.61 -17.61 -0.38
C ALA A 392 -8.32 -17.80 -1.18
N ILE A 393 -7.43 -18.73 -0.79
CA ILE A 393 -6.14 -18.97 -1.45
C ILE A 393 -6.29 -19.33 -2.94
N PRO A 394 -6.99 -20.42 -3.33
CA PRO A 394 -7.13 -20.79 -4.74
C PRO A 394 -7.97 -19.77 -5.52
N VAL A 395 -9.00 -19.18 -4.90
CA VAL A 395 -9.85 -18.18 -5.59
C VAL A 395 -9.06 -16.91 -5.88
N THR A 396 -8.25 -16.45 -4.93
CA THR A 396 -7.34 -15.30 -5.13
C THR A 396 -6.28 -15.64 -6.18
N ALA A 397 -5.67 -16.83 -6.12
CA ALA A 397 -4.69 -17.27 -7.13
C ALA A 397 -5.28 -17.23 -8.55
N MET A 398 -6.48 -17.78 -8.72
CA MET A 398 -7.18 -17.76 -10.01
C MET A 398 -7.57 -16.33 -10.42
N GLY A 399 -8.07 -15.53 -9.49
CA GLY A 399 -8.48 -14.14 -9.77
C GLY A 399 -7.32 -13.24 -10.19
N MET A 400 -6.12 -13.47 -9.64
CA MET A 400 -4.90 -12.78 -10.06
C MET A 400 -4.55 -13.06 -11.52
N THR A 401 -4.98 -14.18 -12.11
CA THR A 401 -4.76 -14.48 -13.53
C THR A 401 -5.76 -13.80 -14.48
N SER A 402 -6.58 -12.86 -13.99
CA SER A 402 -7.50 -12.10 -14.83
C SER A 402 -6.90 -10.74 -15.22
N PRO A 403 -6.67 -10.46 -16.52
CA PRO A 403 -6.18 -9.16 -16.95
C PRO A 403 -7.19 -8.03 -16.70
N LYS A 404 -8.49 -8.37 -16.57
CA LYS A 404 -9.56 -7.40 -16.32
C LYS A 404 -9.61 -6.92 -14.87
N TYR A 405 -9.44 -7.83 -13.92
CA TYR A 405 -9.60 -7.52 -12.48
C TYR A 405 -8.24 -7.31 -11.80
N ALA A 406 -7.19 -7.96 -12.29
CA ALA A 406 -5.88 -7.96 -11.66
C ALA A 406 -4.79 -7.60 -12.69
N PRO A 407 -4.88 -6.44 -13.38
CA PRO A 407 -3.95 -6.10 -14.47
C PRO A 407 -2.49 -6.06 -14.01
N GLN A 408 -2.24 -5.73 -12.75
CA GLN A 408 -0.89 -5.69 -12.18
C GLN A 408 -0.41 -7.07 -11.74
N GLU A 409 -1.29 -7.91 -11.20
CA GLU A 409 -0.93 -9.24 -10.69
C GLU A 409 -1.01 -10.34 -11.74
N PHE A 410 -1.63 -10.07 -12.89
CA PHE A 410 -1.77 -11.00 -14.01
C PHE A 410 -0.44 -11.59 -14.48
N ALA A 411 0.62 -10.79 -14.41
CA ALA A 411 1.99 -11.20 -14.74
C ALA A 411 2.53 -12.36 -13.89
N VAL A 412 1.95 -12.65 -12.71
CA VAL A 412 2.39 -13.76 -11.84
C VAL A 412 2.41 -15.10 -12.58
N GLY A 413 1.50 -15.32 -13.54
CA GLY A 413 1.47 -16.55 -14.33
C GLY A 413 2.82 -16.84 -15.01
N SER A 414 3.34 -15.86 -15.75
CA SER A 414 4.62 -15.94 -16.46
C SER A 414 5.85 -16.03 -15.55
N VAL A 415 5.74 -15.57 -14.30
CA VAL A 415 6.83 -15.67 -13.31
C VAL A 415 6.88 -17.06 -12.67
N VAL A 416 5.72 -17.65 -12.39
CA VAL A 416 5.61 -18.97 -11.72
C VAL A 416 5.79 -20.12 -12.71
N ASP A 417 5.28 -19.99 -13.93
CA ASP A 417 5.46 -20.94 -15.04
C ASP A 417 6.01 -20.23 -16.28
N PRO A 418 7.34 -19.98 -16.34
CA PRO A 418 7.97 -19.28 -17.45
C PRO A 418 7.89 -20.10 -18.74
N ARG A 419 7.13 -19.59 -19.72
CA ARG A 419 7.04 -20.15 -21.08
C ARG A 419 7.61 -19.19 -22.12
N PRO A 420 8.95 -19.05 -22.21
CA PRO A 420 9.59 -18.03 -23.04
C PRO A 420 9.34 -18.21 -24.54
N GLN A 421 9.01 -19.42 -25.00
CA GLN A 421 8.69 -19.72 -26.40
C GLN A 421 7.19 -19.68 -26.72
N SER A 422 6.33 -19.37 -25.73
CA SER A 422 4.89 -19.28 -25.98
C SER A 422 4.56 -18.08 -26.85
N VAL A 423 3.79 -18.31 -27.90
CA VAL A 423 3.24 -17.27 -28.79
C VAL A 423 1.80 -16.90 -28.42
N GLU A 424 1.26 -17.48 -27.35
CA GLU A 424 -0.07 -17.15 -26.87
C GLU A 424 -0.11 -15.71 -26.38
N LYS A 425 -1.08 -14.93 -26.88
CA LYS A 425 -1.25 -13.51 -26.54
C LYS A 425 -1.23 -13.27 -25.02
N LYS A 426 -1.89 -14.15 -24.26
CA LYS A 426 -1.92 -14.11 -22.80
C LYS A 426 -0.51 -14.04 -22.19
N TYR A 427 0.37 -14.98 -22.57
CA TYR A 427 1.75 -15.06 -22.06
C TYR A 427 2.61 -13.89 -22.55
N LEU A 428 2.39 -13.41 -23.78
CA LEU A 428 3.07 -12.23 -24.30
C LEU A 428 2.71 -10.97 -23.49
N ASP A 429 1.43 -10.79 -23.19
CA ASP A 429 0.94 -9.67 -22.37
C ASP A 429 1.51 -9.76 -20.93
N GLU A 430 1.51 -10.94 -20.31
CA GLU A 430 2.13 -11.17 -18.99
C GLU A 430 3.63 -10.82 -18.99
N GLN A 431 4.39 -11.29 -19.98
CA GLN A 431 5.82 -10.99 -20.11
C GLN A 431 6.08 -9.50 -20.32
N ARG A 432 5.20 -8.80 -21.06
CA ARG A 432 5.31 -7.36 -21.28
C ARG A 432 5.16 -6.58 -19.98
N VAL A 433 4.24 -6.99 -19.10
CA VAL A 433 4.09 -6.42 -17.75
C VAL A 433 5.30 -6.71 -16.87
N VAL A 434 5.87 -7.91 -16.94
CA VAL A 434 7.13 -8.23 -16.22
C VAL A 434 8.28 -7.35 -16.69
N ARG A 435 8.37 -7.09 -18.00
CA ARG A 435 9.40 -6.25 -18.62
C ARG A 435 9.20 -4.75 -18.41
N SER A 436 8.11 -4.32 -17.77
CA SER A 436 7.95 -2.91 -17.41
C SER A 436 9.18 -2.40 -16.66
N PHE A 437 9.67 -1.21 -17.04
CA PHE A 437 10.89 -0.58 -16.54
C PHE A 437 12.21 -1.21 -17.02
N SER A 438 12.20 -2.12 -18.00
CA SER A 438 13.43 -2.65 -18.60
C SER A 438 14.13 -1.63 -19.50
N THR A 439 13.37 -0.91 -20.34
CA THR A 439 13.88 0.18 -21.19
C THR A 439 14.44 1.33 -20.35
N GLU A 440 13.73 1.73 -19.30
CA GLU A 440 14.13 2.79 -18.36
C GLU A 440 15.45 2.45 -17.65
N ARG A 441 15.63 1.17 -17.27
CA ARG A 441 16.87 0.68 -16.68
C ARG A 441 18.02 0.70 -17.67
N ALA A 442 17.76 0.35 -18.93
CA ALA A 442 18.76 0.43 -19.99
C ALA A 442 19.14 1.89 -20.29
N LEU A 443 18.17 2.80 -20.26
CA LEU A 443 18.40 4.24 -20.39
C LEU A 443 19.22 4.79 -19.23
N ALA A 444 18.92 4.40 -17.99
CA ALA A 444 19.71 4.78 -16.82
C ALA A 444 21.18 4.37 -16.98
N LYS A 445 21.42 3.10 -17.37
CA LYS A 445 22.78 2.58 -17.64
C LYS A 445 23.47 3.32 -18.79
N TYR A 446 22.73 3.62 -19.87
CA TYR A 446 23.27 4.40 -20.98
C TYR A 446 23.71 5.79 -20.53
N LEU A 447 22.88 6.52 -19.80
CA LEU A 447 23.21 7.85 -19.28
C LEU A 447 24.39 7.79 -18.29
N ASP A 448 24.39 6.81 -17.38
CA ASP A 448 25.49 6.59 -16.43
C ASP A 448 26.83 6.36 -17.15
N SER A 449 26.82 5.64 -18.28
CA SER A 449 28.02 5.36 -19.09
C SER A 449 28.62 6.60 -19.77
N LEU A 450 27.86 7.68 -19.90
CA LEU A 450 28.34 8.94 -20.47
C LEU A 450 29.13 9.79 -19.45
N GLU A 451 29.16 9.37 -18.18
CA GLU A 451 29.88 10.04 -17.08
C GLU A 451 29.58 11.55 -16.97
N LEU A 452 28.32 11.90 -17.18
CA LEU A 452 27.87 13.29 -17.25
C LEU A 452 28.08 14.05 -15.92
N PRO A 453 28.27 15.39 -15.99
CA PRO A 453 28.31 16.22 -14.79
C PRO A 453 26.93 16.29 -14.11
N ASP A 454 26.92 16.73 -12.86
CA ASP A 454 25.70 16.94 -12.09
C ASP A 454 24.77 17.93 -12.84
N GLY A 455 23.48 17.59 -12.94
CA GLY A 455 22.48 18.40 -13.63
C GLY A 455 22.52 18.39 -15.16
N ALA A 456 23.29 17.51 -15.80
CA ALA A 456 23.40 17.45 -17.25
C ALA A 456 22.14 16.90 -17.97
N VAL A 457 21.26 16.18 -17.28
CA VAL A 457 20.08 15.54 -17.88
C VAL A 457 18.81 16.08 -17.23
N LEU A 458 17.97 16.78 -17.97
CA LEU A 458 16.66 17.21 -17.48
C LEU A 458 15.61 16.14 -17.79
N SER A 459 14.88 15.73 -16.76
CA SER A 459 13.82 14.72 -16.86
C SER A 459 12.66 15.09 -15.93
N ASP A 460 11.44 15.01 -16.45
CA ASP A 460 10.25 15.02 -15.60
C ASP A 460 10.05 13.65 -14.93
N THR A 461 9.51 13.65 -13.71
CA THR A 461 9.18 12.45 -12.95
C THR A 461 7.80 11.84 -13.26
N VAL A 462 7.01 12.35 -14.21
CA VAL A 462 5.77 11.66 -14.69
C VAL A 462 6.09 10.21 -15.04
N TYR A 463 7.10 10.01 -15.89
CA TYR A 463 7.64 8.69 -16.25
C TYR A 463 9.12 8.54 -15.88
N GLY A 464 9.87 9.65 -15.79
CA GLY A 464 11.32 9.61 -15.58
C GLY A 464 11.75 9.14 -14.19
N PHE A 465 10.81 9.00 -13.25
CA PHE A 465 11.10 8.46 -11.92
C PHE A 465 11.80 7.10 -11.99
N ALA A 466 11.45 6.26 -12.98
CA ALA A 466 12.02 4.93 -13.13
C ALA A 466 13.50 5.01 -13.56
N VAL A 467 13.82 5.88 -14.52
CA VAL A 467 15.20 6.09 -14.99
C VAL A 467 16.07 6.63 -13.85
N VAL A 468 15.57 7.63 -13.11
CA VAL A 468 16.31 8.24 -12.00
C VAL A 468 16.54 7.23 -10.87
N ALA A 469 15.51 6.46 -10.46
CA ALA A 469 15.64 5.43 -9.42
C ALA A 469 16.68 4.36 -9.76
N GLN A 470 16.79 4.04 -11.06
CA GLN A 470 17.62 2.96 -11.59
C GLN A 470 19.05 3.40 -11.93
N SER A 471 19.34 4.69 -11.86
CA SER A 471 20.69 5.24 -12.08
C SER A 471 21.55 5.14 -10.83
N GLU A 472 22.83 4.84 -11.04
CA GLU A 472 23.86 4.88 -9.99
C GLU A 472 24.40 6.31 -9.77
N ARG A 473 24.09 7.24 -10.68
CA ARG A 473 24.50 8.65 -10.65
C ARG A 473 23.27 9.59 -10.66
N PRO A 474 22.40 9.55 -9.64
CA PRO A 474 21.15 10.32 -9.62
C PRO A 474 21.34 11.85 -9.66
N ARG A 475 22.55 12.36 -9.30
CA ARG A 475 22.87 13.79 -9.35
C ARG A 475 23.00 14.38 -10.75
N GLN A 476 23.19 13.54 -11.78
CA GLN A 476 23.21 14.01 -13.17
C GLN A 476 21.83 14.50 -13.62
N PHE A 477 20.76 14.13 -12.90
CA PHE A 477 19.40 14.47 -13.27
C PHE A 477 18.94 15.78 -12.61
N VAL A 478 18.27 16.61 -13.39
CA VAL A 478 17.46 17.74 -12.95
C VAL A 478 16.00 17.30 -12.99
N ILE A 479 15.38 17.23 -11.82
CA ILE A 479 14.01 16.72 -11.63
C ILE A 479 13.09 17.77 -10.99
N PRO A 480 11.76 17.67 -11.11
CA PRO A 480 10.83 18.70 -10.63
C PRO A 480 10.96 19.07 -9.15
N SER A 481 11.52 18.21 -8.31
CA SER A 481 11.78 18.50 -6.89
C SER A 481 13.02 19.38 -6.63
N ASP A 482 13.86 19.61 -7.63
CA ASP A 482 14.99 20.52 -7.54
C ASP A 482 14.53 21.98 -7.50
N ARG A 483 15.20 22.81 -6.70
CA ARG A 483 14.75 24.21 -6.43
C ARG A 483 14.81 25.12 -7.66
N ASP A 484 15.72 24.81 -8.57
CA ASP A 484 16.06 25.51 -9.80
C ASP A 484 15.55 24.76 -11.05
N PHE A 485 14.70 23.72 -10.89
CA PHE A 485 14.14 22.98 -12.03
C PHE A 485 13.49 23.89 -13.07
N ALA A 486 12.61 24.80 -12.64
CA ALA A 486 11.93 25.73 -13.54
C ALA A 486 12.90 26.71 -14.22
N GLN A 487 14.00 27.08 -13.57
CA GLN A 487 15.02 27.93 -14.18
C GLN A 487 15.75 27.16 -15.28
N LEU A 488 16.23 25.95 -14.99
CA LEU A 488 16.96 25.10 -15.92
C LEU A 488 16.08 24.59 -17.08
N LEU A 489 14.78 24.44 -16.86
CA LEU A 489 13.82 24.12 -17.93
C LEU A 489 13.61 25.31 -18.88
N ASN A 490 13.66 26.55 -18.38
CA ASN A 490 13.47 27.74 -19.21
C ASN A 490 14.75 28.16 -19.95
N ASP A 491 15.92 27.86 -19.37
CA ASP A 491 17.23 28.21 -19.90
C ASP A 491 18.23 27.04 -19.74
N PRO A 492 18.11 25.99 -20.56
CA PRO A 492 18.87 24.75 -20.39
C PRO A 492 20.35 24.90 -20.72
N VAL A 493 20.72 25.76 -21.68
CA VAL A 493 22.09 25.92 -22.17
C VAL A 493 22.98 26.58 -21.12
N ASP A 494 22.57 27.75 -20.63
CA ASP A 494 23.30 28.47 -19.58
C ASP A 494 23.26 27.72 -18.23
N GLY A 495 22.21 26.91 -18.04
CA GLY A 495 22.05 25.99 -16.92
C GLY A 495 22.96 24.76 -16.94
N GLY A 496 23.70 24.52 -18.03
CA GLY A 496 24.59 23.36 -18.17
C GLY A 496 23.86 22.04 -18.48
N VAL A 497 22.58 22.09 -18.85
CA VAL A 497 21.81 20.93 -19.25
C VAL A 497 22.23 20.52 -20.66
N GLN A 498 22.71 19.28 -20.79
CA GLN A 498 23.21 18.73 -22.05
C GLN A 498 22.16 17.86 -22.74
N TYR A 499 21.25 17.24 -21.99
CA TYR A 499 20.25 16.33 -22.54
C TYR A 499 18.87 16.55 -21.94
N PHE A 500 17.84 16.43 -22.78
CA PHE A 500 16.47 16.22 -22.34
C PHE A 500 16.09 14.76 -22.56
N LEU A 501 15.52 14.15 -21.52
CA LEU A 501 14.90 12.84 -21.58
C LEU A 501 13.39 13.03 -21.75
N THR A 502 12.85 12.60 -22.89
CA THR A 502 11.50 13.01 -23.34
C THR A 502 10.60 11.82 -23.64
N VAL A 503 9.30 12.05 -23.48
CA VAL A 503 8.19 11.12 -23.74
C VAL A 503 7.17 11.77 -24.68
N PRO A 504 6.31 11.01 -25.39
CA PRO A 504 5.25 11.57 -26.23
C PRO A 504 4.31 12.49 -25.44
N ALA A 505 3.83 13.55 -26.08
CA ALA A 505 2.84 14.47 -25.50
C ALA A 505 1.41 13.89 -25.54
N GLU A 506 1.26 12.60 -25.21
CA GLU A 506 0.01 11.85 -25.22
C GLU A 506 -0.21 11.17 -23.86
N GLY A 507 -1.48 10.93 -23.51
CA GLY A 507 -1.83 10.33 -22.22
C GLY A 507 -1.24 11.12 -21.06
N ARG A 508 -0.48 10.45 -20.19
CA ARG A 508 0.18 11.10 -19.04
C ARG A 508 1.32 12.03 -19.45
N GLY A 509 1.95 11.77 -20.59
CA GLY A 509 3.05 12.59 -21.10
C GLY A 509 2.63 14.00 -21.51
N ALA A 510 1.32 14.25 -21.66
CA ALA A 510 0.79 15.61 -21.85
C ALA A 510 1.05 16.53 -20.63
N SER A 511 1.21 15.96 -19.43
CA SER A 511 1.56 16.71 -18.20
C SER A 511 3.07 16.78 -17.93
N ASP A 512 3.90 16.20 -18.79
CA ASP A 512 5.35 16.29 -18.67
C ASP A 512 5.80 17.76 -18.83
N ALA A 513 6.58 18.28 -17.89
CA ALA A 513 6.99 19.68 -17.90
C ALA A 513 7.81 20.06 -19.15
N ILE A 514 8.57 19.10 -19.72
CA ILE A 514 9.29 19.33 -20.99
C ILE A 514 8.28 19.50 -22.12
N ASN A 515 7.24 18.67 -22.18
CA ASN A 515 6.20 18.79 -23.21
C ASN A 515 5.35 20.07 -23.03
N GLN A 516 5.08 20.50 -21.79
CA GLN A 516 4.38 21.75 -21.54
C GLN A 516 5.20 22.97 -21.97
N ARG A 517 6.52 22.95 -21.74
CA ARG A 517 7.42 24.05 -22.10
C ARG A 517 7.79 24.04 -23.58
N TYR A 518 8.04 22.85 -24.13
CA TYR A 518 8.52 22.61 -25.49
C TYR A 518 7.61 21.56 -26.17
N PRO A 519 6.42 21.95 -26.68
CA PRO A 519 5.43 20.99 -27.18
C PRO A 519 5.91 20.07 -28.31
N THR A 520 6.84 20.55 -29.15
CA THR A 520 7.40 19.78 -30.27
C THR A 520 8.72 19.08 -29.91
N MET A 521 9.13 19.06 -28.63
CA MET A 521 10.41 18.51 -28.21
C MET A 521 10.51 17.02 -28.56
N TYR A 522 9.49 16.23 -28.23
CA TYR A 522 9.49 14.81 -28.54
C TYR A 522 9.54 14.52 -30.04
N GLU A 523 8.84 15.34 -30.85
CA GLU A 523 8.67 15.14 -32.29
C GLU A 523 9.90 15.53 -33.10
N ASN A 524 10.47 16.71 -32.82
CA ASN A 524 11.52 17.31 -33.64
C ASN A 524 12.60 18.07 -32.84
N GLY A 525 12.67 17.89 -31.52
CA GLY A 525 13.67 18.55 -30.67
C GLY A 525 13.43 20.04 -30.44
N ALA A 526 12.22 20.54 -30.78
CA ALA A 526 11.80 21.93 -30.58
C ALA A 526 12.79 22.99 -31.09
N GLN A 527 13.60 22.65 -32.10
CA GLN A 527 14.68 23.48 -32.67
C GLN A 527 15.82 23.81 -31.69
N ILE A 528 15.82 23.25 -30.49
CA ILE A 528 16.85 23.47 -29.45
C ILE A 528 17.66 22.21 -29.16
N GLY A 529 17.34 21.09 -29.80
CA GLY A 529 18.06 19.84 -29.58
C GLY A 529 18.07 18.90 -30.77
N VAL A 530 19.09 18.05 -30.80
CA VAL A 530 19.28 17.00 -31.81
C VAL A 530 19.05 15.65 -31.15
N ARG A 531 18.18 14.83 -31.74
CA ARG A 531 17.91 13.48 -31.23
C ARG A 531 19.15 12.61 -31.32
N VAL A 532 19.59 12.07 -30.19
CA VAL A 532 20.77 11.18 -30.10
C VAL A 532 20.39 9.73 -29.84
N LEU A 533 19.22 9.49 -29.25
CA LEU A 533 18.72 8.15 -28.98
C LEU A 533 17.20 8.10 -29.12
N GLU A 534 16.71 6.99 -29.65
CA GLU A 534 15.31 6.59 -29.61
C GLU A 534 15.29 5.18 -28.98
N ALA A 535 14.48 5.02 -27.94
CA ALA A 535 14.38 3.79 -27.16
C ALA A 535 12.90 3.39 -27.05
N PRO A 536 12.42 2.56 -27.98
CA PRO A 536 11.08 1.97 -27.90
C PRO A 536 10.91 1.17 -26.60
N ASN A 537 9.70 1.20 -26.03
CA ASN A 537 9.44 0.56 -24.74
C ASN A 537 8.99 -0.89 -24.89
N ASP A 538 9.71 -1.78 -24.20
CA ASP A 538 9.36 -3.21 -24.14
C ASP A 538 8.30 -3.53 -23.06
N GLY A 539 8.00 -2.57 -22.19
CA GLY A 539 7.07 -2.69 -21.08
C GLY A 539 5.61 -2.43 -21.44
N ALA A 540 4.71 -2.82 -20.53
CA ALA A 540 3.29 -2.48 -20.62
C ALA A 540 3.03 -1.10 -19.98
N ASP A 541 2.14 -0.31 -20.60
CA ASP A 541 1.69 1.00 -20.12
C ASP A 541 2.81 2.05 -19.88
N LEU A 542 3.93 1.92 -20.61
CA LEU A 542 5.08 2.83 -20.56
C LEU A 542 5.31 3.47 -21.93
N PRO A 543 5.78 4.73 -21.98
CA PRO A 543 6.01 5.46 -23.22
C PRO A 543 7.32 5.05 -23.89
N ASP A 544 7.38 5.23 -25.20
CA ASP A 544 8.65 5.25 -25.92
C ASP A 544 9.47 6.48 -25.51
N TRP A 545 10.78 6.32 -25.45
CA TRP A 545 11.68 7.36 -24.99
C TRP A 545 12.50 7.94 -26.13
N ARG A 546 12.75 9.25 -26.06
CA ARG A 546 13.73 9.93 -26.91
C ARG A 546 14.66 10.77 -26.07
N VAL A 547 15.96 10.68 -26.36
CA VAL A 547 16.98 11.53 -25.76
C VAL A 547 17.42 12.55 -26.79
N TYR A 548 17.32 13.81 -26.42
CA TYR A 548 17.78 14.93 -27.23
C TYR A 548 18.99 15.57 -26.58
N ARG A 549 20.07 15.76 -27.34
CA ARG A 549 21.18 16.62 -26.92
C ARG A 549 20.81 18.06 -27.23
N ILE A 550 20.88 18.93 -26.23
CA ILE A 550 20.59 20.36 -26.39
C ILE A 550 21.72 21.02 -27.20
N THR A 551 21.34 21.82 -28.18
CA THR A 551 22.22 22.59 -29.05
C THR A 551 22.00 24.06 -28.77
N GLY A 552 23.04 24.72 -28.25
CA GLY A 552 23.07 26.14 -27.93
C GLY A 552 24.49 26.65 -27.98
#